data_AF-A0A143G341-F1
#
_entry.id   AF-A0A143G341-F1
#
_cell.length_a   1.000
_cell.length_b   1.000
_cell.length_c   1.000
_cell.angle_alpha   90.00
_cell.angle_beta   90.00
_cell.angle_gamma   90.00
#
_symmetry.space_group_name_H-M   'P 1'
#
loop_
_entity.id
_entity.type
_entity.pdbx_description
1 polymer ?
#
loop_
_entity_poly.entity_id
_entity_poly.type
_entity_poly.pdbx_seq_one_letter_code
_entity_poly.pdbx_strand_id
1 'polypeptide(L)'
;MDQFIAYLGLSTLSSALVLFVLWLKREWFVVRLTKSIEHEYAIKFEEYKYRTEVRKKAEMVARLLTHWITYPNPDLEQRKELNLLSFECYLWLPDGIAKDLADLLARERVQDVTVKTVLISIRKHLHVGITEYQKLTNDDLTSF
;
A
#
# COMPACT_ATOMS: atom_id res chain seq x y z
N MET A 1 -57.33 -21.40 -39.34
CA MET A 1 -56.02 -20.75 -39.57
C MET A 1 -55.61 -19.88 -38.39
N ASP A 2 -56.55 -19.22 -37.72
CA ASP A 2 -56.27 -18.27 -36.61
C ASP A 2 -55.62 -18.90 -35.38
N GLN A 3 -56.01 -20.12 -35.02
CA GLN A 3 -55.42 -20.87 -33.90
C GLN A 3 -53.92 -21.13 -34.13
N PHE A 4 -53.51 -21.45 -35.37
CA PHE A 4 -52.11 -21.74 -35.70
C PHE A 4 -51.22 -20.48 -35.62
N ILE A 5 -51.73 -19.34 -36.09
CA ILE A 5 -51.04 -18.05 -35.98
C ILE A 5 -50.89 -17.62 -34.51
N ALA A 6 -51.91 -17.88 -33.67
CA ALA A 6 -51.85 -17.60 -32.24
C ALA A 6 -50.78 -18.44 -31.50
N TYR A 7 -50.65 -19.73 -31.81
CA TYR A 7 -49.60 -20.59 -31.22
C TYR A 7 -48.18 -20.20 -31.66
N LEU A 8 -48.00 -19.75 -32.91
CA LEU A 8 -46.72 -19.22 -33.40
C LEU A 8 -46.35 -17.88 -32.74
N GLY A 9 -47.33 -17.00 -32.53
CA GLY A 9 -47.12 -15.75 -31.79
C GLY A 9 -46.75 -15.98 -30.31
N LEU A 10 -47.38 -16.96 -29.66
CA LEU A 10 -47.10 -17.28 -28.26
C LEU A 10 -45.72 -17.91 -28.06
N SER A 11 -45.29 -18.79 -28.97
CA SER A 11 -43.97 -19.44 -28.88
C SER A 11 -42.82 -18.47 -29.12
N THR A 12 -42.99 -17.54 -30.07
CA THR A 12 -41.99 -16.51 -30.38
C THR A 12 -41.85 -15.48 -29.25
N LEU A 13 -42.95 -15.06 -28.63
CA LEU A 13 -42.92 -14.19 -27.44
C LEU A 13 -42.24 -14.86 -26.24
N SER A 14 -42.54 -16.14 -26.00
CA SER A 14 -41.90 -16.93 -24.94
C SER A 14 -40.39 -17.04 -25.16
N SER A 15 -39.96 -17.36 -26.38
CA SER A 15 -38.54 -17.42 -26.76
C SER A 15 -37.83 -16.07 -26.59
N ALA A 16 -38.47 -14.96 -26.99
CA ALA A 16 -37.92 -13.62 -26.83
C ALA A 16 -37.73 -13.23 -25.35
N LEU A 17 -38.66 -13.59 -24.48
CA LEU A 17 -38.53 -13.37 -23.03
C LEU A 17 -37.37 -14.16 -22.42
N VAL A 18 -37.18 -15.42 -22.84
CA VAL A 18 -36.05 -16.23 -22.37
C VAL A 18 -34.71 -15.61 -22.81
N LEU A 19 -34.61 -15.18 -24.06
CA LEU A 19 -33.40 -14.50 -24.56
C LEU A 19 -33.13 -13.19 -23.81
N PHE A 20 -34.17 -12.43 -23.49
CA PHE A 20 -34.05 -11.19 -22.73
C PHE A 20 -33.55 -11.42 -21.29
N VAL A 21 -34.08 -12.45 -20.61
CA VAL A 21 -33.62 -12.84 -19.26
C VAL A 21 -32.16 -13.33 -19.30
N LEU A 22 -31.78 -14.10 -20.31
CA LEU A 22 -30.39 -14.55 -20.48
C LEU A 22 -29.44 -13.37 -20.74
N TRP A 23 -29.88 -12.38 -21.51
CA TRP A 23 -29.13 -11.15 -21.77
C TRP A 23 -28.91 -10.33 -20.48
N LEU A 24 -29.96 -10.13 -19.68
CA LEU A 24 -29.87 -9.46 -18.37
C LEU A 24 -28.92 -10.19 -17.40
N LYS A 25 -29.01 -11.52 -17.33
CA LYS A 25 -28.13 -12.33 -16.48
C LYS A 25 -26.67 -12.23 -16.91
N ARG A 26 -26.40 -12.19 -18.22
CA ARG A 26 -25.05 -12.00 -18.76
C ARG A 26 -24.47 -10.66 -18.33
N GLU A 27 -25.23 -9.58 -18.49
CA GLU A 27 -24.77 -8.24 -18.12
C GLU A 27 -24.53 -8.13 -16.60
N TRP A 28 -25.47 -8.66 -15.80
CA TRP A 28 -25.31 -8.69 -14.34
C TRP A 28 -24.09 -9.50 -13.90
N PHE A 29 -23.85 -10.66 -14.52
CA PHE A 29 -22.71 -11.53 -14.21
C PHE A 29 -21.38 -10.86 -14.57
N VAL A 30 -21.30 -10.22 -15.75
CA VAL A 30 -20.12 -9.47 -16.18
C VAL A 30 -19.84 -8.32 -15.21
N VAL A 31 -20.85 -7.52 -14.87
CA VAL A 31 -20.69 -6.40 -13.92
C VAL A 31 -20.24 -6.90 -12.54
N ARG A 32 -20.80 -8.00 -12.05
CA ARG A 32 -20.42 -8.56 -10.74
C ARG A 32 -18.98 -9.07 -10.73
N LEU A 33 -18.54 -9.75 -11.80
CA LEU A 33 -17.17 -10.20 -11.96
C LEU A 33 -16.19 -9.03 -12.08
N THR A 34 -16.49 -8.05 -12.93
CA THR A 34 -15.64 -6.87 -13.12
C THR A 34 -15.46 -6.12 -11.81
N LYS A 35 -16.52 -5.92 -11.02
CA LYS A 35 -16.42 -5.31 -9.69
C LYS A 35 -15.56 -6.12 -8.71
N SER A 36 -15.68 -7.45 -8.74
CA SER A 36 -14.86 -8.32 -7.88
C SER A 36 -13.38 -8.19 -8.23
N ILE A 37 -13.08 -8.16 -9.53
CA ILE A 37 -11.73 -8.04 -10.06
C ILE A 37 -11.16 -6.64 -9.79
N GLU A 38 -11.94 -5.60 -10.03
CA GLU A 38 -11.56 -4.20 -9.78
C GLU A 38 -11.21 -3.97 -8.31
N HIS A 39 -11.99 -4.55 -7.39
CA HIS A 39 -11.69 -4.47 -5.96
C HIS A 39 -10.36 -5.15 -5.61
N GLU A 40 -10.12 -6.35 -6.12
CA GLU A 40 -8.86 -7.07 -5.90
C GLU A 40 -7.66 -6.31 -6.48
N TYR A 41 -7.81 -5.70 -7.66
CA TYR A 41 -6.76 -4.85 -8.25
C TYR A 41 -6.55 -3.56 -7.47
N ALA A 42 -7.60 -2.93 -6.94
CA ALA A 42 -7.49 -1.74 -6.11
C ALA A 42 -6.68 -2.03 -4.84
N ILE A 43 -6.98 -3.14 -4.17
CA ILE A 43 -6.23 -3.63 -3.00
C ILE A 43 -4.76 -3.86 -3.36
N LYS A 44 -4.48 -4.61 -4.42
CA LYS A 44 -3.10 -4.89 -4.86
C LYS A 44 -2.34 -3.61 -5.22
N PHE A 45 -3.03 -2.63 -5.79
CA PHE A 45 -2.45 -1.35 -6.15
C PHE A 45 -2.09 -0.51 -4.91
N GLU A 46 -2.95 -0.51 -3.89
CA GLU A 46 -2.65 0.14 -2.61
C GLU A 46 -1.47 -0.53 -1.89
N GLU A 47 -1.41 -1.87 -1.89
CA GLU A 47 -0.26 -2.59 -1.34
C GLU A 47 1.03 -2.22 -2.07
N TYR A 48 1.00 -2.12 -3.40
CA TYR A 48 2.15 -1.72 -4.20
C TYR A 48 2.61 -0.30 -3.87
N LYS A 49 1.67 0.66 -3.74
CA LYS A 49 1.98 2.03 -3.34
C LYS A 49 2.65 2.07 -1.97
N TYR A 50 2.06 1.38 -0.99
CA TYR A 50 2.60 1.31 0.35
C TYR A 50 4.02 0.72 0.38
N ARG A 51 4.26 -0.40 -0.33
CA ARG A 51 5.60 -0.99 -0.46
C ARG A 51 6.60 -0.03 -1.09
N THR A 52 6.16 0.77 -2.05
CA THR A 52 6.99 1.78 -2.71
C THR A 52 7.35 2.91 -1.74
N GLU A 53 6.40 3.38 -0.94
CA GLU A 53 6.65 4.38 0.11
C GLU A 53 7.61 3.87 1.18
N VAL A 54 7.45 2.62 1.63
CA VAL A 54 8.38 1.98 2.57
C VAL A 54 9.80 1.95 2.01
N ARG A 55 9.95 1.61 0.72
CA ARG A 55 11.27 1.61 0.05
C ARG A 55 11.87 3.00 0.00
N LYS A 56 11.09 4.04 -0.33
CA LYS A 56 11.55 5.43 -0.33
C LYS A 56 12.00 5.88 1.06
N LYS A 57 11.23 5.56 2.10
CA LYS A 57 11.58 5.86 3.50
C LYS A 57 12.87 5.15 3.92
N ALA A 58 13.04 3.89 3.54
CA ALA A 58 14.27 3.14 3.80
C ALA A 58 15.49 3.73 3.06
N GLU A 59 15.29 4.17 1.81
CA GLU A 59 16.33 4.85 1.02
C GLU A 59 16.77 6.16 1.70
N MET A 60 15.83 6.98 2.19
CA MET A 60 16.14 8.22 2.91
C MET A 60 16.99 7.97 4.16
N VAL A 61 16.63 6.96 4.96
CA VAL A 61 17.41 6.59 6.18
C VAL A 61 18.80 6.09 5.81
N ALA A 62 18.92 5.26 4.77
CA ALA A 62 20.21 4.78 4.28
C ALA A 62 21.09 5.93 3.77
N ARG A 63 20.49 6.88 3.04
CA ARG A 63 21.16 8.10 2.56
C ARG A 63 21.64 8.93 3.76
N LEU A 64 20.76 9.24 4.71
CA LEU A 64 21.09 9.98 5.93
C LEU A 64 22.31 9.38 6.65
N LEU A 65 22.27 8.08 6.93
CA LEU A 65 23.35 7.38 7.63
C LEU A 65 24.65 7.35 6.81
N THR A 66 24.56 7.21 5.49
CA THR A 66 25.74 7.24 4.60
C THR A 66 26.40 8.62 4.64
N HIS A 67 25.64 9.70 4.47
CA HIS A 67 26.17 11.06 4.56
C HIS A 67 26.78 11.35 5.93
N TRP A 68 26.16 10.87 7.01
CA TRP A 68 26.68 11.04 8.37
C TRP A 68 28.01 10.29 8.61
N ILE A 69 28.19 9.10 8.04
CA ILE A 69 29.43 8.31 8.17
C ILE A 69 30.54 8.87 7.26
N THR A 70 30.21 9.25 6.03
CA THR A 70 31.20 9.65 5.01
C THR A 70 31.80 11.02 5.28
N TYR A 71 31.05 11.96 5.84
CA TYR A 71 31.50 13.35 6.01
C TYR A 71 31.60 13.75 7.50
N PRO A 72 32.75 13.51 8.16
CA PRO A 72 32.96 13.91 9.55
C PRO A 72 33.11 15.43 9.74
N ASN A 73 33.50 16.18 8.69
CA ASN A 73 33.52 17.65 8.64
C ASN A 73 32.78 18.12 7.38
N PRO A 74 31.44 18.19 7.42
CA PRO A 74 30.65 18.55 6.26
C PRO A 74 30.71 20.07 6.00
N ASP A 75 30.82 20.44 4.71
CA ASP A 75 30.61 21.80 4.22
C ASP A 75 29.17 22.27 4.48
N LEU A 76 28.93 23.58 4.31
CA LEU A 76 27.64 24.21 4.57
C LEU A 76 26.49 23.55 3.79
N GLU A 77 26.73 23.10 2.56
CA GLU A 77 25.73 22.46 1.70
C GLU A 77 25.37 21.06 2.19
N GLN A 78 26.36 20.24 2.54
CA GLN A 78 26.14 18.89 3.04
C GLN A 78 25.49 18.88 4.43
N ARG A 79 25.75 19.91 5.26
CA ARG A 79 25.02 20.12 6.53
C ARG A 79 23.54 20.41 6.33
N LYS A 80 23.20 21.22 5.33
CA LYS A 80 21.80 21.51 4.98
C LYS A 80 21.09 20.26 4.50
N GLU A 81 21.74 19.47 3.63
CA GLU A 81 21.21 18.20 3.15
C GLU A 81 20.99 17.20 4.30
N LEU A 82 21.95 17.07 5.21
CA LEU A 82 21.82 16.18 6.38
C LEU A 82 20.67 16.60 7.30
N ASN A 83 20.50 17.91 7.53
CA ASN A 83 19.40 18.42 8.34
C ASN A 83 18.04 18.23 7.66
N LEU A 84 17.96 18.44 6.35
CA LEU A 84 16.75 18.19 5.58
C LEU A 84 16.34 16.71 5.67
N LEU A 85 17.29 15.81 5.44
CA LEU A 85 17.05 14.36 5.55
C LEU A 85 16.67 13.93 6.98
N SER A 86 17.27 14.54 8.01
CA SER A 86 16.94 14.19 9.40
C SER A 86 15.55 14.69 9.78
N PHE A 87 15.17 15.90 9.37
CA PHE A 87 13.82 16.43 9.57
C PHE A 87 12.76 15.62 8.83
N GLU A 88 13.04 15.21 7.60
CA GLU A 88 12.16 14.30 6.86
C GLU A 88 12.00 12.97 7.60
N CYS A 89 13.07 12.41 8.16
CA CYS A 89 13.00 11.19 8.96
C CYS A 89 12.15 11.38 10.23
N TYR A 90 12.29 12.50 10.95
CA TYR A 90 11.54 12.76 12.18
C TYR A 90 10.03 12.94 11.96
N LEU A 91 9.60 13.39 10.78
CA LEU A 91 8.18 13.65 10.53
C LEU A 91 7.32 12.37 10.50
N TRP A 92 7.92 11.24 10.11
CA TRP A 92 7.19 9.96 9.99
C TRP A 92 7.66 8.88 10.97
N LEU A 93 8.77 9.10 11.69
CA LEU A 93 9.20 8.21 12.77
C LEU A 93 8.35 8.46 14.03
N PRO A 94 8.05 7.42 14.82
CA PRO A 94 7.48 7.59 16.15
C PRO A 94 8.50 8.21 17.11
N ASP A 95 8.02 8.99 18.08
CA ASP A 95 8.82 9.81 19.00
C ASP A 95 9.98 9.04 19.67
N GLY A 96 9.75 7.78 20.04
CA GLY A 96 10.78 6.94 20.67
C GLY A 96 11.97 6.66 19.75
N ILE A 97 11.72 6.31 18.48
CA ILE A 97 12.78 6.00 17.51
C ILE A 97 13.42 7.29 16.99
N ALA A 98 12.63 8.37 16.88
CA ALA A 98 13.12 9.69 16.49
C ALA A 98 14.16 10.21 17.49
N LYS A 99 13.90 10.04 18.80
CA LYS A 99 14.83 10.44 19.85
C LYS A 99 16.14 9.63 19.79
N ASP A 100 16.05 8.31 19.64
CA ASP A 100 17.25 7.45 19.50
C ASP A 100 18.09 7.82 18.26
N LEU A 101 17.43 8.20 17.16
CA LEU A 101 18.10 8.67 15.95
C LEU A 101 18.76 10.04 16.16
N ALA A 102 18.10 10.96 16.88
CA ALA A 102 18.65 12.27 17.20
C ALA A 102 19.88 12.17 18.11
N ASP A 103 19.82 11.34 19.14
CA ASP A 103 20.92 11.10 20.07
C ASP A 103 22.14 10.50 19.33
N LEU A 104 21.90 9.59 18.38
CA LEU A 104 22.93 9.06 17.47
C LEU A 104 23.56 10.17 16.60
N LEU A 105 22.74 10.99 15.95
CA LEU A 105 23.23 12.04 15.05
C LEU A 105 24.00 13.14 15.79
N ALA A 106 23.60 13.44 17.03
CA ALA A 106 24.23 14.43 17.90
C ALA A 106 25.63 14.02 18.40
N ARG A 107 26.10 12.79 18.09
CA ARG A 107 27.32 12.17 18.65
C ARG A 107 27.33 12.18 20.18
N GLU A 108 26.16 12.30 20.82
CA GLU A 108 26.05 12.15 22.25
C GLU A 108 26.25 10.67 22.54
N ARG A 109 27.43 10.32 23.07
CA ARG A 109 27.78 8.92 23.38
C ARG A 109 26.94 8.45 24.57
N VAL A 110 25.66 8.19 24.34
CA VAL A 110 24.88 7.29 25.17
C VAL A 110 25.34 5.89 24.79
N GLN A 111 26.06 5.25 25.71
CA GLN A 111 26.92 4.07 25.50
C GLN A 111 26.23 2.79 24.98
N ASP A 112 24.96 2.82 24.57
CA ASP A 112 24.17 1.63 24.22
C ASP A 112 23.47 1.67 22.86
N VAL A 113 23.46 2.80 22.16
CA VAL A 113 22.75 2.92 20.88
C VAL A 113 23.74 2.77 19.73
N THR A 114 23.72 1.60 19.07
CA THR A 114 24.53 1.33 17.87
C THR A 114 23.71 1.65 16.63
N VAL A 115 24.33 2.16 15.56
CA VAL A 115 23.66 2.42 14.26
C VAL A 115 22.80 1.22 13.81
N LYS A 116 23.28 0.00 14.06
CA LYS A 116 22.57 -1.26 13.78
C LYS A 116 21.26 -1.42 14.58
N THR A 117 21.22 -1.04 15.86
CA THR A 117 20.02 -1.20 16.69
C THR A 117 18.92 -0.24 16.24
N VAL A 118 19.25 1.01 15.93
CA VAL A 118 18.30 1.99 15.37
C VAL A 118 17.82 1.57 13.99
N LEU A 119 18.70 1.04 13.13
CA LEU A 119 18.29 0.52 11.83
C LEU A 119 17.34 -0.68 11.96
N ILE A 120 17.56 -1.55 12.95
CA ILE A 120 16.66 -2.68 13.25
C ILE A 120 15.31 -2.18 13.77
N SER A 121 15.29 -1.15 14.63
CA SER A 121 14.06 -0.54 15.14
C SER A 121 13.25 0.14 14.03
N ILE A 122 13.90 0.90 13.16
CA ILE A 122 13.27 1.51 11.97
C ILE A 122 12.73 0.44 11.03
N ARG A 123 13.51 -0.62 10.75
CA ARG A 123 13.05 -1.77 9.96
C ARG A 123 11.83 -2.45 10.59
N LYS A 124 11.85 -2.66 11.92
CA LYS A 124 10.74 -3.28 12.64
C LYS A 124 9.49 -2.41 12.52
N HIS A 125 9.60 -1.11 12.68
CA HIS A 125 8.48 -0.18 12.50
C HIS A 125 7.92 -0.24 11.07
N LEU A 126 8.78 -0.18 10.06
CA LEU A 126 8.38 -0.27 8.65
C LEU A 126 7.70 -1.62 8.33
N HIS A 127 8.15 -2.73 8.93
CA HIS A 127 7.56 -4.05 8.74
C HIS A 127 6.28 -4.29 9.56
N VAL A 128 6.15 -3.70 10.74
CA VAL A 128 4.91 -3.77 11.54
C VAL A 128 3.78 -3.09 10.78
N GLY A 129 4.04 -1.92 10.18
CA GLY A 129 3.08 -1.29 9.27
C GLY A 129 2.65 -2.22 8.14
N ILE A 130 3.59 -2.85 7.41
CA ILE A 130 3.26 -3.83 6.35
C ILE A 130 2.36 -4.97 6.87
N THR A 131 2.65 -5.46 8.07
CA THR A 131 1.93 -6.61 8.67
C THR A 131 0.51 -6.22 9.06
N GLU A 132 0.31 -5.02 9.58
CA GLU A 132 -1.01 -4.50 9.97
C GLU A 132 -1.88 -4.22 8.74
N TYR A 133 -1.32 -3.62 7.68
CA TYR A 133 -2.00 -3.45 6.40
C TYR A 133 -2.42 -4.79 5.78
N GLN A 134 -1.53 -5.79 5.75
CA GLN A 134 -1.88 -7.12 5.25
C GLN A 134 -2.99 -7.79 6.08
N LYS A 135 -3.05 -7.54 7.38
CA LYS A 135 -4.09 -8.10 8.24
C LYS A 135 -5.45 -7.49 7.95
N LEU A 136 -5.54 -6.16 7.80
CA LEU A 136 -6.77 -5.46 7.43
C LEU A 136 -7.29 -5.93 6.06
N THR A 137 -6.39 -6.03 5.08
CA THR A 137 -6.74 -6.55 3.76
C THR A 137 -7.23 -8.00 3.78
N ASN A 138 -6.58 -8.88 4.54
CA ASN A 138 -6.99 -10.29 4.61
C ASN A 138 -8.35 -10.46 5.31
N ASP A 139 -8.64 -9.66 6.33
CA ASP A 139 -9.94 -9.68 7.03
C ASP A 139 -11.08 -9.26 6.09
N ASP A 140 -10.87 -8.20 5.29
CA ASP A 140 -11.80 -7.75 4.26
C ASP A 140 -12.03 -8.83 3.19
N LEU A 141 -10.98 -9.54 2.76
CA LEU A 141 -11.08 -10.63 1.78
C LEU A 141 -11.82 -11.86 2.31
N THR A 142 -11.79 -12.11 3.62
CA THR A 142 -12.53 -13.22 4.25
C THR A 142 -13.98 -12.90 4.63
N SER A 143 -14.39 -11.64 4.48
CA SER A 143 -15.75 -11.17 4.82
C SER A 143 -16.79 -11.34 3.70
N PHE A 144 -16.40 -11.93 2.57
CA PHE A 144 -17.27 -12.19 1.40
C PHE A 144 -17.95 -13.56 1.43
#